data_AF-A0A2E3NHL3-F1
#
_entry.id   AF-A0A2E3NHL3-F1
#
_cell.length_a   1.000
_cell.length_b   1.000
_cell.length_c   1.000
_cell.angle_alpha   90.00
_cell.angle_beta   90.00
_cell.angle_gamma   90.00
#
_symmetry.space_group_name_H-M   'P 1'
#
loop_
_entity.id
_entity.type
_entity.pdbx_description
1 polymer ?
#
loop_
_entity_poly.entity_id
_entity_poly.type
_entity_poly.pdbx_seq_one_letter_code
_entity_poly.pdbx_strand_id
1 'polypeptide(L)'
;MERLSDAPDFDTRLRRARQAPLRRARTTTLQVNLGLRCNLACHHCHVESGPKRTEALDAHGVDRLLVLLEQSPDVHTLDLTGGAPEMHLDFRRLVSGARTLGRRVIDRCNLTILHEPGQEDTATFLAEQGVDVVASLPCYSLENVEAQRGRGVFDGSVRALQALNALGYGHGALKLDLVYNPVGPSLPPPQATLEADYREALLREFGIVFDALLTITNMPIKRFAHALAREGRDQEYMDLLIANFNAETVSGLMCRHQLSVDHRGRLYDCDFNQALALDIPGATRTIFDIECLGELDGHEIATARHCFGCTAGAGSSCGGAIS
;
A
#
# COMPACT_ATOMS: atom_id res chain seq x y z
N MET A 1 -8.02 -3.63 -30.24
CA MET A 1 -7.15 -4.83 -30.37
C MET A 1 -5.75 -4.32 -30.69
N GLU A 2 -5.18 -3.57 -29.74
CA GLU A 2 -4.01 -2.71 -29.95
C GLU A 2 -2.71 -3.50 -29.81
N ARG A 3 -1.75 -3.12 -30.66
CA ARG A 3 -0.43 -3.72 -30.80
C ARG A 3 0.33 -3.58 -29.48
N LEU A 4 0.38 -4.64 -28.68
CA LEU A 4 1.23 -4.70 -27.49
C LEU A 4 2.64 -5.10 -27.95
N SER A 5 3.56 -4.15 -27.80
CA SER A 5 5.01 -4.19 -27.95
C SER A 5 5.71 -5.53 -27.65
N ASP A 6 6.85 -5.78 -28.33
CA ASP A 6 7.89 -6.81 -28.07
C ASP A 6 8.55 -6.76 -26.67
N ALA A 7 7.90 -6.16 -25.67
CA ALA A 7 8.42 -6.03 -24.32
C ALA A 7 8.59 -7.41 -23.67
N PRO A 8 9.73 -7.69 -23.02
CA PRO A 8 9.94 -8.96 -22.36
C PRO A 8 8.93 -9.17 -21.23
N ASP A 9 8.33 -10.35 -21.21
CA ASP A 9 7.52 -10.85 -20.10
C ASP A 9 8.33 -10.90 -18.79
N PHE A 10 7.70 -10.58 -17.66
CA PHE A 10 8.36 -10.52 -16.34
C PHE A 10 8.93 -11.88 -15.94
N ASP A 11 8.21 -12.97 -16.18
CA ASP A 11 8.71 -14.32 -15.87
C ASP A 11 9.92 -14.68 -16.71
N THR A 12 10.02 -14.15 -17.93
CA THR A 12 11.20 -14.32 -18.77
C THR A 12 12.43 -13.66 -18.15
N ARG A 13 12.27 -12.50 -17.50
CA ARG A 13 13.35 -11.84 -16.74
C ARG A 13 13.72 -12.63 -15.49
N LEU A 14 12.74 -13.12 -14.73
CA LEU A 14 13.00 -13.99 -13.57
C LEU A 14 13.72 -15.29 -13.95
N ARG A 15 13.34 -15.94 -15.05
CA ARG A 15 14.02 -17.14 -15.58
C ARG A 15 15.48 -16.86 -15.92
N ARG A 16 15.75 -15.73 -16.60
CA ARG A 16 17.13 -15.31 -16.93
C ARG A 16 17.97 -15.03 -15.68
N ALA A 17 17.35 -14.47 -14.64
CA ALA A 17 17.97 -14.24 -13.33
C ALA A 17 18.05 -15.50 -12.45
N ARG A 18 17.53 -16.65 -12.90
CA ARG A 18 17.44 -17.91 -12.13
C ARG A 18 16.63 -17.79 -10.83
N GLN A 19 15.61 -16.95 -10.83
CA GLN A 19 14.71 -16.69 -9.69
C GLN A 19 13.24 -17.05 -9.97
N ALA A 20 12.99 -17.80 -11.06
CA ALA A 20 11.68 -18.31 -11.41
C ALA A 20 11.48 -19.78 -10.97
N PRO A 21 10.23 -20.21 -10.67
CA PRO A 21 9.04 -19.38 -10.51
C PRO A 21 9.10 -18.55 -9.23
N LEU A 22 8.40 -17.40 -9.21
CA LEU A 22 8.27 -16.62 -7.99
C LEU A 22 7.32 -17.37 -7.04
N ARG A 23 7.82 -17.75 -5.86
CA ARG A 23 7.04 -18.50 -4.86
C ARG A 23 6.84 -17.72 -3.57
N ARG A 24 5.66 -17.87 -2.98
CA ARG A 24 5.33 -17.40 -1.64
C ARG A 24 6.24 -18.07 -0.63
N ALA A 25 6.87 -17.26 0.22
CA ALA A 25 7.57 -17.73 1.40
C ALA A 25 6.55 -17.92 2.53
N ARG A 26 6.98 -17.83 3.79
CA ARG A 26 6.03 -17.82 4.90
C ARG A 26 5.22 -16.53 4.89
N THR A 27 3.90 -16.65 4.96
CA THR A 27 3.00 -15.51 5.08
C THR A 27 3.08 -14.91 6.48
N THR A 28 3.43 -13.63 6.55
CA THR A 28 3.64 -12.89 7.80
C THR A 28 2.72 -11.69 7.95
N THR A 29 2.18 -11.22 6.83
CA THR A 29 1.32 -10.03 6.77
C THR A 29 0.02 -10.37 6.03
N LEU A 30 -1.11 -10.02 6.62
CA LEU A 30 -2.39 -9.97 5.93
C LEU A 30 -2.72 -8.52 5.63
N GLN A 31 -2.80 -8.14 4.36
CA GLN A 31 -3.26 -6.84 3.95
C GLN A 31 -4.74 -6.90 3.57
N VAL A 32 -5.54 -5.97 4.07
CA VAL A 32 -6.99 -5.95 3.86
C VAL A 32 -7.41 -4.61 3.30
N ASN A 33 -7.96 -4.64 2.09
CA ASN A 33 -8.67 -3.52 1.51
C ASN A 33 -10.14 -3.58 1.93
N LEU A 34 -10.49 -2.83 2.98
CA LEU A 34 -11.83 -2.85 3.57
C LEU A 34 -12.91 -2.30 2.63
N GLY A 35 -12.53 -1.52 1.63
CA GLY A 35 -13.47 -0.87 0.72
C GLY A 35 -12.79 0.22 -0.10
N LEU A 36 -13.53 0.76 -1.07
CA LEU A 36 -12.98 1.72 -2.04
C LEU A 36 -13.46 3.15 -1.81
N ARG A 37 -14.28 3.38 -0.77
CA ARG A 37 -14.73 4.73 -0.38
C ARG A 37 -13.58 5.51 0.26
N CYS A 38 -13.30 6.68 -0.29
CA CYS A 38 -12.26 7.60 0.20
C CYS A 38 -12.78 9.03 0.11
N ASN A 39 -12.37 9.93 1.00
CA ASN A 39 -12.68 11.36 0.87
C ASN A 39 -11.88 12.04 -0.26
N LEU A 40 -10.84 11.40 -0.79
CA LEU A 40 -10.00 11.91 -1.89
C LEU A 40 -10.16 11.11 -3.18
N ALA A 41 -9.79 11.73 -4.31
CA ALA A 41 -9.72 11.08 -5.63
C ALA A 41 -8.33 11.28 -6.28
N CYS A 42 -7.26 10.86 -5.58
CA CYS A 42 -5.87 11.09 -6.01
C CYS A 42 -5.57 10.55 -7.42
N HIS A 43 -4.72 11.26 -8.17
CA HIS A 43 -4.36 10.93 -9.55
C HIS A 43 -3.52 9.66 -9.69
N HIS A 44 -2.73 9.30 -8.67
CA HIS A 44 -1.87 8.11 -8.65
C HIS A 44 -2.54 6.88 -7.99
N CYS A 45 -3.80 6.98 -7.57
CA CYS A 45 -4.44 5.93 -6.77
C CYS A 45 -4.60 4.61 -7.58
N HIS A 46 -3.84 3.59 -7.19
CA HIS A 46 -3.81 2.29 -7.87
C HIS A 46 -5.02 1.41 -7.54
N VAL A 47 -5.77 1.69 -6.48
CA VAL A 47 -7.04 1.01 -6.12
C VAL A 47 -8.29 1.74 -6.65
N GLU A 48 -8.11 2.89 -7.29
CA GLU A 48 -9.19 3.74 -7.83
C GLU A 48 -10.22 4.24 -6.80
N SER A 49 -9.84 4.30 -5.53
CA SER A 49 -10.71 4.74 -4.46
C SER A 49 -11.20 6.18 -4.63
N GLY A 50 -12.40 6.48 -4.13
CA GLY A 50 -12.98 7.81 -4.25
C GLY A 50 -14.29 8.05 -3.50
N PRO A 51 -14.79 9.29 -3.45
CA PRO A 51 -15.93 9.66 -2.59
C PRO A 51 -17.25 8.99 -2.96
N LYS A 52 -17.39 8.60 -4.23
CA LYS A 52 -18.60 8.00 -4.79
C LYS A 52 -18.58 6.46 -4.79
N ARG A 53 -17.51 5.84 -4.30
CA ARG A 53 -17.38 4.39 -4.22
C ARG A 53 -18.23 3.86 -3.07
N THR A 54 -18.78 2.67 -3.24
CA THR A 54 -19.70 2.03 -2.26
C THR A 54 -19.25 0.62 -1.89
N GLU A 55 -18.21 0.12 -2.52
CA GLU A 55 -17.59 -1.16 -2.24
C GLU A 55 -17.05 -1.18 -0.80
N ALA A 56 -17.51 -2.16 -0.02
CA ALA A 56 -17.13 -2.37 1.36
C ALA A 56 -17.23 -3.87 1.70
N LEU A 57 -16.32 -4.34 2.55
CA LEU A 57 -16.37 -5.69 3.10
C LEU A 57 -17.52 -5.78 4.11
N ASP A 58 -18.31 -6.84 4.04
CA ASP A 58 -19.41 -7.01 4.99
C ASP A 58 -18.91 -7.52 6.36
N ALA A 59 -19.80 -7.46 7.36
CA ALA A 59 -19.49 -7.86 8.73
C ALA A 59 -19.05 -9.33 8.82
N HIS A 60 -19.62 -10.21 7.98
CA HIS A 60 -19.28 -11.62 7.92
C HIS A 60 -17.85 -11.84 7.38
N GLY A 61 -17.43 -11.05 6.39
CA GLY A 61 -16.05 -11.00 5.93
C GLY A 61 -15.08 -10.55 7.01
N VAL A 62 -15.44 -9.53 7.79
CA VAL A 62 -14.62 -9.08 8.94
C VAL A 62 -14.53 -10.15 10.03
N ASP A 63 -15.64 -10.83 10.34
CA ASP A 63 -15.63 -11.96 11.29
C ASP A 63 -14.70 -13.06 10.79
N ARG A 64 -14.75 -13.38 9.50
CA ARG A 64 -13.87 -14.38 8.91
C ARG A 64 -12.40 -13.98 8.99
N LEU A 65 -12.07 -12.71 8.75
CA LEU A 65 -10.70 -12.20 8.88
C LEU A 65 -10.16 -12.36 10.30
N LEU A 66 -10.96 -12.07 11.33
CA LEU A 66 -10.56 -12.27 12.72
C LEU A 66 -10.29 -13.74 13.03
N VAL A 67 -11.15 -14.65 12.57
CA VAL A 67 -10.91 -16.10 12.70
C VAL A 67 -9.63 -16.51 11.97
N LEU A 68 -9.41 -16.05 10.73
CA LEU A 68 -8.18 -16.36 10.00
C LEU A 68 -6.92 -15.85 10.71
N LEU A 69 -6.96 -14.65 11.29
CA LEU A 69 -5.85 -14.10 12.07
C LEU A 69 -5.59 -14.91 13.35
N GLU A 70 -6.64 -15.44 13.99
CA GLU A 70 -6.50 -16.35 15.12
C GLU A 70 -5.85 -17.67 14.72
N GLN A 71 -6.30 -18.26 13.60
CA GLN A 71 -5.80 -19.54 13.08
C GLN A 71 -4.44 -19.43 12.36
N SER A 72 -3.89 -18.22 12.19
CA SER A 72 -2.62 -17.98 11.49
C SER A 72 -1.58 -17.35 12.42
N PRO A 73 -0.97 -18.12 13.34
CA PRO A 73 -0.05 -17.58 14.35
C PRO A 73 1.19 -16.91 13.77
N ASP A 74 1.69 -17.36 12.61
CA ASP A 74 2.83 -16.77 11.90
C ASP A 74 2.52 -15.37 11.30
N VAL A 75 1.24 -15.05 11.10
CA VAL A 75 0.79 -13.74 10.62
C VAL A 75 0.74 -12.78 11.80
N HIS A 76 1.77 -11.96 11.91
CA HIS A 76 1.94 -11.03 13.02
C HIS A 76 1.51 -9.61 12.68
N THR A 77 1.27 -9.30 11.41
CA THR A 77 0.87 -7.96 10.95
C THR A 77 -0.45 -8.01 10.19
N LEU A 78 -1.40 -7.16 10.60
CA LEU A 78 -2.57 -6.78 9.82
C LEU A 78 -2.33 -5.39 9.22
N ASP A 79 -2.33 -5.28 7.90
CA ASP A 79 -2.11 -4.03 7.16
C ASP A 79 -3.42 -3.55 6.53
N LEU A 80 -4.00 -2.48 7.06
CA LEU A 80 -5.29 -1.96 6.63
C LEU A 80 -5.10 -0.88 5.55
N THR A 81 -5.76 -1.09 4.42
CA THR A 81 -5.68 -0.22 3.24
C THR A 81 -7.07 -0.05 2.60
N GLY A 82 -7.13 0.59 1.43
CA GLY A 82 -8.33 0.70 0.62
C GLY A 82 -8.59 2.13 0.16
N GLY A 83 -9.76 2.66 0.49
CA GLY A 83 -10.09 4.05 0.21
C GLY A 83 -9.52 5.00 1.24
N ALA A 84 -10.31 5.35 2.23
CA ALA A 84 -9.73 5.57 3.55
C ALA A 84 -10.31 4.46 4.45
N PRO A 85 -9.50 3.48 4.90
CA PRO A 85 -9.99 2.34 5.70
C PRO A 85 -10.79 2.78 6.93
N GLU A 86 -10.46 3.93 7.50
CA GLU A 86 -11.08 4.55 8.68
C GLU A 86 -12.56 4.91 8.46
N MET A 87 -13.01 5.03 7.20
CA MET A 87 -14.41 5.25 6.84
C MET A 87 -15.27 3.97 6.92
N HIS A 88 -14.65 2.80 7.07
CA HIS A 88 -15.36 1.54 7.11
C HIS A 88 -16.06 1.35 8.47
N LEU A 89 -17.33 0.91 8.47
CA LEU A 89 -18.12 0.74 9.69
C LEU A 89 -17.46 -0.18 10.71
N ASP A 90 -16.82 -1.25 10.23
CA ASP A 90 -16.13 -2.24 11.05
C ASP A 90 -14.63 -2.00 11.24
N PHE A 91 -14.09 -0.85 10.79
CA PHE A 91 -12.65 -0.54 10.92
C PHE A 91 -12.15 -0.73 12.35
N ARG A 92 -12.82 -0.08 13.31
CA ARG A 92 -12.44 -0.11 14.72
C ARG A 92 -12.57 -1.50 15.32
N ARG A 93 -13.60 -2.25 14.92
CA ARG A 93 -13.82 -3.63 15.38
C ARG A 93 -12.70 -4.56 14.92
N LEU A 94 -12.29 -4.43 13.66
CA LEU A 94 -11.20 -5.23 13.11
C LEU A 94 -9.86 -4.87 13.77
N VAL A 95 -9.57 -3.57 13.96
CA VAL A 95 -8.38 -3.10 14.67
C VAL A 95 -8.33 -3.68 16.09
N SER A 96 -9.35 -3.44 16.90
CA SER A 96 -9.39 -3.91 18.29
C SER A 96 -9.32 -5.44 18.40
N GLY A 97 -9.98 -6.15 17.49
CA GLY A 97 -9.92 -7.62 17.42
C GLY A 97 -8.50 -8.12 17.11
N ALA A 98 -7.84 -7.55 16.11
CA ALA A 98 -6.46 -7.90 15.78
C ALA A 98 -5.47 -7.55 16.91
N ARG A 99 -5.65 -6.42 17.59
CA ARG A 99 -4.84 -6.05 18.76
C ARG A 99 -5.05 -6.99 19.95
N THR A 100 -6.28 -7.44 20.19
CA THR A 100 -6.60 -8.44 21.22
C THR A 100 -5.89 -9.77 20.95
N LEU A 101 -5.76 -10.15 19.67
CA LEU A 101 -4.97 -11.31 19.23
C LEU A 101 -3.45 -11.08 19.27
N GLY A 102 -2.98 -9.93 19.77
CA GLY A 102 -1.56 -9.58 19.86
C GLY A 102 -0.91 -9.23 18.51
N ARG A 103 -1.70 -8.92 17.47
CA ARG A 103 -1.16 -8.58 16.15
C ARG A 103 -0.74 -7.13 16.08
N ARG A 104 0.35 -6.84 15.37
CA ARG A 104 0.69 -5.49 14.92
C ARG A 104 -0.35 -5.05 13.89
N VAL A 105 -0.84 -3.81 14.00
CA VAL A 105 -1.80 -3.26 13.04
C VAL A 105 -1.18 -2.02 12.40
N ILE A 106 -1.25 -1.95 11.07
CA ILE A 106 -0.85 -0.79 10.28
C ILE A 106 -2.10 -0.16 9.68
N ASP A 107 -2.22 1.15 9.78
CA ASP A 107 -3.22 1.96 9.10
C ASP A 107 -2.59 2.80 7.99
N ARG A 108 -2.98 2.54 6.73
CA ARG A 108 -2.53 3.31 5.57
C ARG A 108 -3.40 4.55 5.40
N CYS A 109 -3.08 5.54 6.22
CA CYS A 109 -3.84 6.75 6.36
C CYS A 109 -3.56 7.76 5.22
N ASN A 110 -4.60 8.41 4.73
CA ASN A 110 -4.47 9.49 3.76
C ASN A 110 -4.28 10.88 4.42
N LEU A 111 -4.21 10.93 5.76
CA LEU A 111 -4.14 12.11 6.63
C LEU A 111 -5.41 12.95 6.67
N THR A 112 -5.91 13.39 5.51
CA THR A 112 -7.08 14.31 5.46
C THR A 112 -8.35 13.69 6.02
N ILE A 113 -8.47 12.37 6.00
CA ILE A 113 -9.59 11.62 6.57
C ILE A 113 -9.81 11.92 8.06
N LEU A 114 -8.75 12.24 8.80
CA LEU A 114 -8.83 12.57 10.23
C LEU A 114 -9.61 13.86 10.54
N HIS A 115 -9.92 14.66 9.51
CA HIS A 115 -10.71 15.88 9.64
C HIS A 115 -12.14 15.73 9.09
N GLU A 116 -12.50 14.55 8.56
CA GLU A 116 -13.85 14.32 8.04
C GLU A 116 -14.86 14.17 9.18
N PRO A 117 -16.14 14.55 8.97
CA PRO A 117 -17.18 14.35 9.97
C PRO A 117 -17.31 12.87 10.39
N GLY A 118 -17.33 12.62 11.70
CA GLY A 118 -17.36 11.28 12.28
C GLY A 118 -15.98 10.61 12.41
N GLN A 119 -14.90 11.34 12.19
CA GLN A 119 -13.51 10.88 12.40
C GLN A 119 -12.77 11.69 13.48
N GLU A 120 -13.49 12.50 14.26
CA GLU A 120 -12.92 13.46 15.21
C GLU A 120 -12.06 12.79 16.30
N ASP A 121 -12.38 11.55 16.67
CA ASP A 121 -11.67 10.75 17.66
C ASP A 121 -10.78 9.65 17.03
N THR A 122 -10.73 9.54 15.70
CA THR A 122 -10.00 8.47 15.01
C THR A 122 -8.52 8.48 15.35
N ALA A 123 -7.85 9.64 15.34
CA ALA A 123 -6.44 9.74 15.71
C ALA A 123 -6.16 9.26 17.14
N THR A 124 -7.04 9.63 18.09
CA THR A 124 -6.96 9.18 19.49
C THR A 124 -7.16 7.68 19.59
N PHE A 125 -8.16 7.13 18.91
CA PHE A 125 -8.40 5.69 18.86
C PHE A 125 -7.19 4.90 18.33
N LEU A 126 -6.57 5.37 17.23
CA LEU A 126 -5.37 4.74 16.68
C LEU A 126 -4.23 4.73 17.72
N ALA A 127 -4.01 5.86 18.41
CA ALA A 127 -3.01 5.97 19.46
C ALA A 127 -3.29 5.02 20.64
N GLU A 128 -4.54 4.97 21.14
CA GLU A 128 -4.96 4.09 22.23
C GLU A 128 -4.79 2.61 21.90
N GLN A 129 -5.03 2.23 20.64
CA GLN A 129 -4.82 0.86 20.16
C GLN A 129 -3.35 0.55 19.83
N GLY A 130 -2.47 1.55 19.80
CA GLY A 130 -1.08 1.40 19.40
C GLY A 130 -0.95 0.93 17.94
N VAL A 131 -1.74 1.54 17.05
CA VAL A 131 -1.70 1.29 15.61
C VAL A 131 -0.54 2.07 15.00
N ASP A 132 0.19 1.45 14.08
CA ASP A 132 1.21 2.15 13.30
C ASP A 132 0.54 2.92 12.17
N VAL A 133 0.87 4.19 12.02
CA VAL A 133 0.33 5.02 10.93
C VAL A 133 1.34 5.11 9.80
N VAL A 134 0.96 4.65 8.61
CA VAL A 134 1.73 4.83 7.37
C VAL A 134 0.99 5.85 6.51
N ALA A 135 1.42 7.11 6.63
CA ALA A 135 0.71 8.25 6.07
C ALA A 135 1.19 8.59 4.65
N SER A 136 0.24 8.71 3.71
CA SER A 136 0.56 9.15 2.34
C SER A 136 0.86 10.66 2.32
N LEU A 137 2.10 11.05 1.99
CA LEU A 137 2.53 12.43 1.82
C LEU A 137 3.55 12.54 0.66
N PRO A 138 3.09 12.70 -0.60
CA PRO A 138 3.95 12.54 -1.78
C PRO A 138 4.99 13.64 -1.95
N CYS A 139 4.91 14.74 -1.19
CA CYS A 139 5.95 15.75 -1.08
C CYS A 139 5.77 16.55 0.21
N TYR A 140 6.84 17.18 0.72
CA TYR A 140 6.75 18.18 1.79
C TYR A 140 6.38 19.58 1.26
N SER A 141 6.24 19.77 -0.06
CA SER A 141 5.82 21.04 -0.67
C SER A 141 4.34 21.05 -1.08
N LEU A 142 3.71 22.22 -0.92
CA LEU A 142 2.29 22.43 -1.26
C LEU A 142 1.99 22.14 -2.73
N GLU A 143 2.79 22.71 -3.64
CA GLU A 143 2.58 22.57 -5.09
C GLU A 143 2.52 21.11 -5.52
N ASN A 144 3.47 20.29 -5.07
CA ASN A 144 3.56 18.88 -5.45
C ASN A 144 2.44 18.04 -4.83
N VAL A 145 2.05 18.32 -3.58
CA VAL A 145 0.94 17.60 -2.94
C VAL A 145 -0.37 17.92 -3.64
N GLU A 146 -0.64 19.20 -3.91
CA GLU A 146 -1.89 19.60 -4.56
C GLU A 146 -1.97 19.12 -6.01
N ALA A 147 -0.85 19.08 -6.74
CA ALA A 147 -0.79 18.52 -8.09
C ALA A 147 -1.20 17.04 -8.15
N GLN A 148 -0.92 16.26 -7.11
CA GLN A 148 -1.23 14.82 -7.08
C GLN A 148 -2.58 14.49 -6.42
N ARG A 149 -2.95 15.25 -5.38
CA ARG A 149 -4.03 14.87 -4.46
C ARG A 149 -5.20 15.85 -4.44
N GLY A 150 -5.03 17.03 -5.06
CA GLY A 150 -6.04 18.07 -5.13
C GLY A 150 -5.81 19.22 -4.15
N ARG A 151 -6.49 20.34 -4.42
CA ARG A 151 -6.38 21.59 -3.67
C ARG A 151 -6.81 21.43 -2.21
N GLY A 152 -6.07 22.06 -1.29
CA GLY A 152 -6.34 22.06 0.15
C GLY A 152 -5.89 20.81 0.90
N VAL A 153 -5.39 19.79 0.20
CA VAL A 153 -4.91 18.54 0.82
C VAL A 153 -3.64 18.78 1.63
N PHE A 154 -2.76 19.69 1.20
CA PHE A 154 -1.50 19.96 1.90
C PHE A 154 -1.71 20.46 3.33
N ASP A 155 -2.47 21.54 3.50
CA ASP A 155 -2.73 22.12 4.83
C ASP A 155 -3.45 21.13 5.76
N GLY A 156 -4.40 20.35 5.21
CA GLY A 156 -5.07 19.29 5.95
C GLY A 156 -4.11 18.18 6.40
N SER A 157 -3.17 17.81 5.54
CA SER A 157 -2.14 16.81 5.83
C SER A 157 -1.19 17.29 6.92
N VAL A 158 -0.72 18.54 6.86
CA VAL A 158 0.14 19.15 7.89
C VAL A 158 -0.57 19.17 9.24
N ARG A 159 -1.83 19.62 9.30
CA ARG A 159 -2.60 19.62 10.56
C ARG A 159 -2.82 18.22 11.13
N ALA A 160 -3.09 17.23 10.27
CA ALA A 160 -3.22 15.83 10.69
C ALA A 160 -1.93 15.29 11.29
N LEU A 161 -0.78 15.56 10.66
CA LEU A 161 0.54 15.15 11.16
C LEU A 161 0.87 15.81 12.50
N GLN A 162 0.57 17.09 12.66
CA GLN A 162 0.74 17.79 13.94
C GLN A 162 -0.15 17.19 15.05
N ALA A 163 -1.39 16.83 14.72
CA ALA A 163 -2.29 16.17 15.67
C ALA A 163 -1.75 14.77 16.08
N LEU A 164 -1.24 13.99 15.12
CA LEU A 164 -0.60 12.71 15.41
C LEU A 164 0.66 12.90 16.27
N ASN A 165 1.54 13.85 15.94
CA ASN A 165 2.72 14.16 16.76
C ASN A 165 2.35 14.57 18.20
N ALA A 166 1.27 15.34 18.38
CA ALA A 166 0.77 15.70 19.70
C ALA A 166 0.27 14.50 20.52
N LEU A 167 -0.16 13.42 19.86
CA LEU A 167 -0.51 12.14 20.48
C LEU A 167 0.71 11.23 20.72
N GLY A 168 1.91 11.65 20.31
CA GLY A 168 3.17 10.93 20.54
C GLY A 168 3.68 10.12 19.34
N TYR A 169 3.00 10.17 18.19
CA TYR A 169 3.50 9.56 16.96
C TYR A 169 4.83 10.19 16.52
N GLY A 170 5.77 9.37 16.05
CA GLY A 170 7.10 9.82 15.60
C GLY A 170 8.08 10.18 16.72
N HIS A 171 7.70 9.98 17.99
CA HIS A 171 8.52 10.30 19.17
C HIS A 171 8.90 9.07 20.01
N GLY A 172 8.56 7.85 19.59
CA GLY A 172 8.87 6.64 20.36
C GLY A 172 7.93 5.47 20.07
N ALA A 173 7.03 5.17 21.00
CA ALA A 173 6.23 3.94 20.98
C ALA A 173 5.17 3.89 19.87
N LEU A 174 4.68 5.05 19.42
CA LEU A 174 3.71 5.15 18.34
C LEU A 174 4.42 5.50 17.04
N LYS A 175 4.30 4.60 16.05
CA LYS A 175 5.05 4.70 14.80
C LYS A 175 4.31 5.52 13.75
N LEU A 176 5.01 6.47 13.14
CA LEU A 176 4.53 7.27 12.03
C LEU A 176 5.53 7.23 10.88
N ASP A 177 5.20 6.50 9.84
CA ASP A 177 5.98 6.52 8.59
C ASP A 177 5.27 7.36 7.54
N LEU A 178 6.03 8.00 6.67
CA LEU A 178 5.53 8.77 5.54
C LEU A 178 5.78 8.03 4.23
N VAL A 179 4.88 8.17 3.26
CA VAL A 179 5.02 7.56 1.93
C VAL A 179 5.23 8.62 0.88
N TYR A 180 6.33 8.47 0.12
CA TYR A 180 6.64 9.27 -1.06
C TYR A 180 6.31 8.51 -2.35
N ASN A 181 5.65 9.21 -3.26
CA ASN A 181 5.41 8.78 -4.64
C ASN A 181 5.86 9.87 -5.61
N PRO A 182 6.66 9.54 -6.65
CA PRO A 182 7.09 10.52 -7.63
C PRO A 182 5.93 11.23 -8.32
N VAL A 183 6.14 12.50 -8.71
CA VAL A 183 5.27 13.17 -9.67
C VAL A 183 5.62 12.65 -11.06
N GLY A 184 4.65 12.02 -11.74
CA GLY A 184 4.82 11.54 -13.12
C GLY A 184 5.62 10.23 -13.26
N PRO A 185 6.03 9.89 -14.50
CA PRO A 185 6.70 8.63 -14.84
C PRO A 185 8.21 8.67 -14.60
N SER A 186 8.60 8.72 -13.33
CA SER A 186 9.99 8.58 -12.91
C SER A 186 10.12 7.53 -11.80
N LEU A 187 11.34 7.02 -11.61
CA LEU A 187 11.67 6.23 -10.43
C LEU A 187 11.91 7.16 -9.23
N PRO A 188 11.59 6.73 -8.00
CA PRO A 188 11.88 7.54 -6.83
C PRO A 188 13.40 7.74 -6.65
N PRO A 189 13.82 8.86 -6.05
CA PRO A 189 15.21 9.05 -5.65
C PRO A 189 15.57 8.10 -4.50
N PRO A 190 16.87 7.97 -4.16
CA PRO A 190 17.31 7.14 -3.04
C PRO A 190 16.59 7.50 -1.73
N GLN A 191 15.98 6.50 -1.08
CA GLN A 191 15.13 6.69 0.10
C GLN A 191 15.84 7.43 1.23
N ALA A 192 17.10 7.08 1.54
CA ALA A 192 17.84 7.69 2.64
C ALA A 192 18.10 9.19 2.45
N THR A 193 18.46 9.61 1.23
CA THR A 193 18.66 11.04 0.92
C THR A 193 17.34 11.80 1.00
N LEU A 194 16.28 11.25 0.39
CA LEU A 194 14.97 11.89 0.41
C LEU A 194 14.38 11.96 1.82
N GLU A 195 14.63 10.94 2.65
CA GLU A 195 14.21 10.93 4.05
C GLU A 195 14.85 12.08 4.83
N ALA A 196 16.16 12.32 4.64
CA ALA A 196 16.86 13.43 5.28
C ALA A 196 16.25 14.79 4.89
N ASP A 197 15.99 14.99 3.60
CA ASP A 197 15.36 16.22 3.09
C ASP A 197 13.96 16.42 3.70
N TYR A 198 13.16 15.36 3.77
CA TYR A 198 11.84 15.37 4.40
C TYR A 198 11.91 15.73 5.88
N ARG A 199 12.85 15.13 6.62
CA ARG A 199 13.05 15.40 8.05
C ARG A 199 13.40 16.86 8.28
N GLU A 200 14.33 17.40 7.50
CA GLU A 200 14.74 18.81 7.63
C GLU A 200 13.58 19.76 7.32
N ALA A 201 12.93 19.58 6.16
CA ALA A 201 11.88 20.49 5.70
C ALA A 201 10.66 20.46 6.63
N LEU A 202 10.15 19.27 6.98
CA LEU A 202 8.95 19.14 7.81
C LEU A 202 9.18 19.62 9.25
N LEU A 203 10.37 19.38 9.81
CA LEU A 203 10.72 19.89 11.13
C LEU A 203 10.84 21.42 11.13
N ARG A 204 11.59 21.97 10.16
CA ARG A 204 11.87 23.41 10.08
C ARG A 204 10.61 24.23 9.82
N GLU A 205 9.75 23.76 8.92
CA GLU A 205 8.61 24.55 8.44
C GLU A 205 7.34 24.31 9.26
N PHE A 206 7.17 23.11 9.83
CA PHE A 206 5.91 22.70 10.46
C PHE A 206 6.07 22.09 11.85
N GLY A 207 7.31 21.87 12.33
CA GLY A 207 7.58 21.21 13.61
C GLY A 207 7.19 19.73 13.62
N ILE A 208 7.14 19.09 12.45
CA ILE A 208 6.69 17.69 12.30
C ILE A 208 7.88 16.74 12.35
N VAL A 209 7.71 15.61 13.05
CA VAL A 209 8.64 14.47 13.08
C VAL A 209 7.95 13.18 12.68
N PHE A 210 8.71 12.20 12.20
CA PHE A 210 8.24 10.89 11.76
C PHE A 210 9.38 9.86 11.89
N ASP A 211 9.06 8.56 11.82
CA ASP A 211 10.01 7.46 12.06
C ASP A 211 10.76 7.02 10.81
N ALA A 212 10.10 6.89 9.65
CA ALA A 212 10.73 6.56 8.38
C ALA A 212 10.00 7.15 7.16
N LEU A 213 10.72 7.36 6.07
CA LEU A 213 10.15 7.68 4.76
C LEU A 213 10.22 6.45 3.86
N LEU A 214 9.10 6.07 3.26
CA LEU A 214 8.96 4.93 2.37
C LEU A 214 8.80 5.43 0.94
N THR A 215 9.77 5.15 0.07
CA THR A 215 9.65 5.51 -1.35
C THR A 215 8.94 4.41 -2.13
N ILE A 216 7.93 4.78 -2.90
CA ILE A 216 7.16 3.86 -3.73
C ILE A 216 7.25 4.27 -5.21
N THR A 217 7.51 3.28 -6.07
CA THR A 217 7.41 3.43 -7.52
C THR A 217 5.94 3.47 -7.93
N ASN A 218 5.56 4.44 -8.76
CA ASN A 218 4.19 4.51 -9.29
C ASN A 218 3.89 3.29 -10.17
N MET A 219 2.99 2.42 -9.72
CA MET A 219 2.66 1.24 -10.50
C MET A 219 1.91 1.63 -11.78
N PRO A 220 2.28 1.07 -12.95
CA PRO A 220 1.69 1.40 -14.25
C PRO A 220 0.31 0.74 -14.41
N ILE A 221 -0.59 1.00 -13.46
CA ILE A 221 -1.94 0.43 -13.38
C ILE A 221 -2.95 1.53 -13.05
N LYS A 222 -4.22 1.28 -13.40
CA LYS A 222 -5.37 2.13 -13.04
C LYS A 222 -5.17 3.61 -13.38
N ARG A 223 -5.44 4.54 -12.45
CA ARG A 223 -5.44 5.98 -12.74
C ARG A 223 -4.11 6.48 -13.29
N PHE A 224 -2.99 5.94 -12.80
CA PHE A 224 -1.69 6.30 -13.32
C PHE A 224 -1.49 5.78 -14.75
N ALA A 225 -1.86 4.52 -15.04
CA ALA A 225 -1.84 4.00 -16.42
C ALA A 225 -2.73 4.83 -17.37
N HIS A 226 -3.93 5.25 -16.93
CA HIS A 226 -4.80 6.11 -17.72
C HIS A 226 -4.19 7.49 -17.99
N ALA A 227 -3.46 8.05 -17.03
CA ALA A 227 -2.71 9.29 -17.23
C ALA A 227 -1.59 9.12 -18.26
N LEU A 228 -0.77 8.06 -18.13
CA LEU A 228 0.29 7.74 -19.08
C LEU A 228 -0.23 7.56 -20.51
N ALA A 229 -1.34 6.82 -20.66
CA ALA A 229 -1.95 6.59 -21.97
C ALA A 229 -2.46 7.90 -22.60
N ARG A 230 -3.10 8.78 -21.81
CA ARG A 230 -3.57 10.08 -22.28
C ARG A 230 -2.41 10.99 -22.72
N GLU A 231 -1.26 10.87 -22.08
CA GLU A 231 -0.05 11.64 -22.37
C GLU A 231 0.84 10.98 -23.44
N GLY A 232 0.53 9.76 -23.88
CA GLY A 232 1.34 9.00 -24.83
C GLY A 232 2.69 8.54 -24.26
N ARG A 233 2.77 8.30 -22.95
CA ARG A 233 4.00 7.99 -22.20
C ARG A 233 4.01 6.59 -21.57
N ASP A 234 3.02 5.77 -21.91
CA ASP A 234 2.86 4.41 -21.40
C ASP A 234 4.03 3.50 -21.80
N GLN A 235 4.44 3.53 -23.07
CA GLN A 235 5.57 2.73 -23.55
C GLN A 235 6.89 3.23 -22.95
N GLU A 236 7.12 4.54 -22.96
CA GLU A 236 8.32 5.19 -22.35
C GLU A 236 8.50 4.74 -20.90
N TYR A 237 7.42 4.78 -20.11
CA TYR A 237 7.49 4.42 -18.71
C TYR A 237 7.71 2.92 -18.50
N MET A 238 7.05 2.06 -19.29
CA MET A 238 7.30 0.62 -19.22
C MET A 238 8.74 0.27 -19.58
N ASP A 239 9.33 0.93 -20.59
CA ASP A 239 10.73 0.73 -20.98
C ASP A 239 11.68 1.18 -19.86
N LEU A 240 11.39 2.28 -19.16
CA LEU A 240 12.12 2.71 -17.96
C LEU A 240 12.11 1.61 -16.89
N LEU A 241 10.95 1.05 -16.55
CA LEU A 241 10.83 0.00 -15.54
C LEU A 241 11.60 -1.28 -15.94
N ILE A 242 11.48 -1.69 -17.20
CA ILE A 242 12.16 -2.88 -17.73
C ILE A 242 13.68 -2.70 -17.78
N ALA A 243 14.15 -1.53 -18.19
CA ALA A 243 15.58 -1.21 -18.26
C ALA A 243 16.23 -1.17 -16.87
N ASN A 244 15.46 -0.82 -15.85
CA ASN A 244 15.93 -0.73 -14.47
C ASN A 244 15.59 -1.96 -13.62
N PHE A 245 15.19 -3.09 -14.22
CA PHE A 245 14.95 -4.33 -13.48
C PHE A 245 16.19 -4.71 -12.64
N ASN A 246 16.01 -4.82 -11.33
CA ASN A 246 17.04 -5.20 -10.36
C ASN A 246 16.69 -6.55 -9.73
N ALA A 247 17.48 -7.59 -10.03
CA ALA A 247 17.28 -8.94 -9.53
C ALA A 247 17.47 -9.08 -8.00
N GLU A 248 18.22 -8.17 -7.37
CA GLU A 248 18.46 -8.18 -5.92
C GLU A 248 17.19 -7.85 -5.12
N THR A 249 16.27 -7.11 -5.73
CA THR A 249 14.98 -6.74 -5.12
C THR A 249 14.01 -7.92 -5.00
N VAL A 250 14.20 -8.98 -5.79
CA VAL A 250 13.21 -10.07 -5.93
C VAL A 250 12.94 -10.78 -4.60
N SER A 251 13.97 -10.99 -3.77
CA SER A 251 13.80 -11.61 -2.45
C SER A 251 13.02 -10.73 -1.47
N GLY A 252 13.06 -9.41 -1.64
CA GLY A 252 12.37 -8.43 -0.79
C GLY A 252 10.95 -8.10 -1.23
N LEU A 253 10.45 -8.69 -2.31
CA LEU A 253 9.10 -8.43 -2.80
C LEU A 253 8.03 -8.77 -1.76
N MET A 254 7.14 -7.82 -1.46
CA MET A 254 6.08 -8.01 -0.48
C MET A 254 5.15 -9.19 -0.78
N CYS A 255 4.87 -9.47 -2.05
CA CYS A 255 4.01 -10.60 -2.44
C CYS A 255 4.56 -11.95 -2.00
N ARG A 256 5.84 -12.05 -1.62
CA ARG A 256 6.45 -13.25 -1.05
C ARG A 256 6.03 -13.50 0.40
N HIS A 257 5.63 -12.47 1.14
CA HIS A 257 5.40 -12.52 2.59
C HIS A 257 4.02 -11.99 2.99
N GLN A 258 3.26 -11.43 2.05
CA GLN A 258 1.97 -10.80 2.26
C GLN A 258 0.89 -11.42 1.39
N LEU A 259 -0.31 -11.56 1.92
CA LEU A 259 -1.54 -11.80 1.15
C LEU A 259 -2.43 -10.57 1.19
N SER A 260 -3.14 -10.28 0.09
CA SER A 260 -4.10 -9.19 0.02
C SER A 260 -5.53 -9.71 -0.07
N VAL A 261 -6.45 -9.09 0.67
CA VAL A 261 -7.88 -9.39 0.64
C VAL A 261 -8.66 -8.17 0.14
N ASP A 262 -9.56 -8.38 -0.82
CA ASP A 262 -10.44 -7.31 -1.29
C ASP A 262 -11.75 -7.19 -0.48
N HIS A 263 -12.53 -6.16 -0.80
CA HIS A 263 -13.83 -5.87 -0.20
C HIS A 263 -14.90 -6.96 -0.44
N ARG A 264 -14.61 -8.02 -1.19
CA ARG A 264 -15.47 -9.19 -1.41
C ARG A 264 -14.93 -10.43 -0.70
N GLY A 265 -13.84 -10.30 0.05
CA GLY A 265 -13.14 -11.42 0.68
C GLY A 265 -12.30 -12.25 -0.29
N ARG A 266 -12.00 -11.77 -1.51
CA ARG A 266 -11.14 -12.51 -2.45
C ARG A 266 -9.67 -12.35 -2.09
N LEU A 267 -8.89 -13.41 -2.30
CA LEU A 267 -7.47 -13.47 -2.02
C LEU A 267 -6.62 -13.15 -3.27
N TYR A 268 -5.57 -12.36 -3.08
CA TYR A 268 -4.58 -11.99 -4.10
C TYR A 268 -3.17 -12.03 -3.52
N ASP A 269 -2.16 -12.17 -4.40
CA ASP A 269 -0.77 -12.23 -3.93
C ASP A 269 -0.23 -10.89 -3.40
N CYS A 270 -0.83 -9.76 -3.80
CA CYS A 270 -0.55 -8.41 -3.31
C CYS A 270 -1.68 -7.43 -3.72
N ASP A 271 -1.64 -6.20 -3.21
CA ASP A 271 -2.55 -5.11 -3.57
C ASP A 271 -2.54 -4.76 -5.07
N PHE A 272 -1.39 -4.83 -5.73
CA PHE A 272 -1.32 -4.55 -7.17
C PHE A 272 -1.97 -5.65 -8.01
N ASN A 273 -1.81 -6.92 -7.61
CA ASN A 273 -2.54 -8.03 -8.22
C ASN A 273 -4.04 -7.87 -7.99
N GLN A 274 -4.43 -7.52 -6.76
CA GLN A 274 -5.83 -7.20 -6.43
C GLN A 274 -6.39 -6.08 -7.31
N ALA A 275 -5.66 -4.97 -7.45
CA ALA A 275 -6.09 -3.85 -8.28
C ALA A 275 -6.34 -4.25 -9.74
N LEU A 276 -5.57 -5.21 -10.26
CA LEU A 276 -5.72 -5.77 -11.60
C LEU A 276 -6.70 -6.95 -11.68
N ALA A 277 -7.29 -7.38 -10.57
CA ALA A 277 -8.05 -8.63 -10.47
C ALA A 277 -7.26 -9.85 -10.98
N LEU A 278 -5.94 -9.86 -10.73
CA LEU A 278 -5.04 -10.96 -11.05
C LEU A 278 -5.05 -11.96 -9.89
N ASP A 279 -5.92 -12.97 -10.00
CA ASP A 279 -6.13 -13.98 -8.96
C ASP A 279 -4.87 -14.77 -8.61
N ILE A 280 -4.79 -15.26 -7.36
CA ILE A 280 -3.80 -16.25 -6.96
C ILE A 280 -3.92 -17.50 -7.85
N PRO A 281 -2.81 -18.11 -8.29
CA PRO A 281 -2.84 -19.37 -9.02
C PRO A 281 -3.52 -20.49 -8.20
N GLY A 282 -4.41 -21.26 -8.84
CA GLY A 282 -5.05 -22.43 -8.23
C GLY A 282 -6.58 -22.29 -8.03
N ALA A 283 -7.13 -23.12 -7.13
CA ALA A 283 -8.57 -23.21 -6.89
C ALA A 283 -9.08 -22.29 -5.77
N THR A 284 -8.22 -21.95 -4.80
CA THR A 284 -8.53 -21.03 -3.69
C THR A 284 -8.81 -19.63 -4.21
N ARG A 285 -9.97 -19.05 -3.88
CA ARG A 285 -10.35 -17.71 -4.37
C ARG A 285 -10.64 -16.72 -3.25
N THR A 286 -11.06 -17.18 -2.08
CA THR A 286 -11.59 -16.33 -1.01
C THR A 286 -11.10 -16.75 0.37
N ILE A 287 -11.25 -15.84 1.33
CA ILE A 287 -11.00 -16.08 2.75
C ILE A 287 -11.87 -17.20 3.35
N PHE A 288 -12.91 -17.65 2.65
CA PHE A 288 -13.78 -18.75 3.07
C PHE A 288 -13.32 -20.11 2.56
N ASP A 289 -12.33 -20.15 1.66
CA ASP A 289 -11.84 -21.39 1.03
C ASP A 289 -10.63 -22.00 1.76
N ILE A 290 -10.10 -21.32 2.78
CA ILE A 290 -8.92 -21.72 3.56
C ILE A 290 -9.27 -21.69 5.04
N GLU A 291 -8.64 -22.51 5.87
CA GLU A 291 -8.76 -22.47 7.33
C GLU A 291 -7.70 -21.57 7.98
N CYS A 292 -6.50 -21.50 7.38
CA CYS A 292 -5.43 -20.59 7.79
C CYS A 292 -4.63 -20.06 6.60
N LEU A 293 -3.97 -18.91 6.77
CA LEU A 293 -3.23 -18.24 5.70
C LEU A 293 -1.97 -19.01 5.25
N GLY A 294 -1.42 -19.84 6.14
CA GLY A 294 -0.24 -20.67 5.86
C GLY A 294 -0.49 -21.76 4.81
N GLU A 295 -1.75 -22.09 4.50
CA GLU A 295 -2.09 -23.04 3.42
C GLU A 295 -1.59 -22.61 2.04
N LEU A 296 -1.32 -21.31 1.86
CA LEU A 296 -0.81 -20.76 0.60
C LEU A 296 0.72 -20.69 0.56
N ASP A 297 1.41 -20.97 1.66
CA ASP A 297 2.87 -20.92 1.68
C ASP A 297 3.48 -21.88 0.64
N GLY A 298 4.52 -21.43 -0.08
CA GLY A 298 5.15 -22.18 -1.16
C GLY A 298 4.40 -22.17 -2.50
N HIS A 299 3.16 -21.66 -2.54
CA HIS A 299 2.42 -21.48 -3.80
C HIS A 299 3.16 -20.53 -4.74
N GLU A 300 2.92 -20.72 -6.04
CA GLU A 300 3.40 -19.79 -7.06
C GLU A 300 2.63 -18.47 -6.95
N ILE A 301 3.33 -17.36 -7.17
CA ILE A 301 2.76 -16.02 -7.16
C ILE A 301 2.43 -15.61 -8.59
N ALA A 302 1.23 -15.10 -8.83
CA ALA A 302 0.87 -14.56 -10.14
C ALA A 302 1.70 -13.29 -10.43
N THR A 303 2.30 -13.25 -11.61
CA THR A 303 3.10 -12.12 -12.10
C THR A 303 2.46 -11.52 -13.35
N ALA A 304 2.72 -10.23 -13.59
CA ALA A 304 2.41 -9.57 -14.85
C ALA A 304 3.34 -8.37 -15.06
N ARG A 305 3.10 -7.57 -16.10
CA ARG A 305 3.98 -6.45 -16.49
C ARG A 305 4.16 -5.40 -15.39
N HIS A 306 3.18 -5.19 -14.51
CA HIS A 306 3.30 -4.24 -13.39
C HIS A 306 4.39 -4.64 -12.38
N CYS A 307 4.76 -5.92 -12.31
CA CYS A 307 5.80 -6.42 -11.40
C CYS A 307 7.20 -5.81 -11.69
N PHE A 308 7.42 -5.28 -12.89
CA PHE A 308 8.61 -4.46 -13.16
C PHE A 308 8.66 -3.21 -12.28
N GLY A 309 7.51 -2.62 -11.92
CA GLY A 309 7.46 -1.48 -10.99
C GLY A 309 7.99 -1.83 -9.59
N CYS A 310 7.73 -3.06 -9.11
CA CYS A 310 8.21 -3.52 -7.80
C CYS A 310 9.72 -3.82 -7.78
N THR A 311 10.31 -4.09 -8.95
CA THR A 311 11.70 -4.55 -9.08
C THR A 311 12.61 -3.53 -9.76
N ALA A 312 12.08 -2.40 -10.22
CA ALA A 312 12.87 -1.36 -10.88
C ALA A 312 13.68 -0.54 -9.86
N GLY A 313 14.95 -0.27 -10.18
CA GLY A 313 15.84 0.56 -9.36
C GLY A 313 16.12 -0.06 -8.00
N ALA A 314 15.79 0.68 -6.93
CA ALA A 314 15.90 0.20 -5.54
C ALA A 314 14.77 -0.78 -5.14
N GLY A 315 13.88 -1.10 -6.08
CA GLY A 315 12.65 -1.84 -5.83
C GLY A 315 11.62 -1.03 -5.04
N SER A 316 10.40 -1.56 -4.98
CA SER A 316 9.29 -0.89 -4.32
C SER A 316 8.35 -1.91 -3.69
N SER A 317 8.09 -1.72 -2.39
CA SER A 317 7.10 -2.46 -1.63
C SER A 317 6.23 -1.49 -0.82
N CYS A 318 5.14 -2.00 -0.22
CA CYS A 318 4.37 -1.22 0.74
C CYS A 318 5.17 -0.80 2.00
N GLY A 319 6.40 -1.32 2.17
CA GLY A 319 7.39 -0.95 3.18
C GLY A 319 8.57 -0.12 2.66
N GLY A 320 8.49 0.46 1.45
CA GLY A 320 9.54 1.29 0.85
C GLY A 320 10.49 0.53 -0.08
N ALA A 321 11.70 1.07 -0.25
CA ALA A 321 12.78 0.48 -1.04
C ALA A 321 13.26 -0.85 -0.43
N ILE A 322 13.68 -1.79 -1.29
CA ILE A 322 13.98 -3.19 -0.91
C ILE A 322 15.38 -3.66 -1.33
N SER A 323 16.24 -2.72 -1.75
CA SER A 323 17.68 -2.91 -1.98
C SER A 323 18.45 -1.64 -1.66
#